data_AF-A0A953EN62-F1
#
_entry.id   AF-A0A953EN62-F1
#
_cell.length_a   1.000
_cell.length_b   1.000
_cell.length_c   1.000
_cell.angle_alpha   90.00
_cell.angle_beta   90.00
_cell.angle_gamma   90.00
#
_symmetry.space_group_name_H-M   'P 1'
#
loop_
_entity.id
_entity.type
_entity.pdbx_description
1 polymer ?
#
loop_
_entity_poly.entity_id
_entity_poly.type
_entity_poly.pdbx_seq_one_letter_code
_entity_poly.pdbx_strand_id
1 'polypeptide(L)'
;MREDTLPALGVSQAEFAQRIGVLPRTVSELLRERSRLTADLAQRIALALDMTPEIWLRMQQAVDLYDLRLKNAQEYRRINKIAA
;
A
#
# COMPACT_ATOMS: atom_id res chain seq x y z
N MET A 1 22.95 -2.39 -11.83
CA MET A 1 22.01 -2.74 -10.75
C MET A 1 21.77 -1.44 -10.00
N ARG A 2 20.66 -0.73 -10.26
CA ARG A 2 20.40 0.54 -9.57
C ARG A 2 20.07 0.17 -8.13
N GLU A 3 20.85 0.68 -7.19
CA GLU A 3 20.50 0.66 -5.79
C GLU A 3 19.31 1.59 -5.62
N ASP A 4 18.10 1.05 -5.80
CA ASP A 4 16.89 1.74 -5.39
C ASP A 4 16.87 1.68 -3.85
N THR A 5 17.56 2.63 -3.23
CA THR A 5 17.57 2.80 -1.79
C THR A 5 16.21 3.29 -1.32
N LEU A 6 15.83 2.90 -0.11
CA LEU A 6 14.75 3.53 0.64
C LEU A 6 15.40 4.63 1.47
N PRO A 7 15.55 5.87 0.95
CA PRO A 7 16.39 6.90 1.58
C PRO A 7 15.95 7.25 2.99
N ALA A 8 14.64 7.16 3.28
CA ALA A 8 14.10 7.39 4.63
C ALA A 8 14.50 6.31 5.65
N LEU A 9 14.81 5.10 5.19
CA LEU A 9 15.18 3.96 6.03
C LEU A 9 16.69 3.65 5.99
N GLY A 10 17.44 4.27 5.08
CA GLY A 10 18.88 4.03 4.93
C GLY A 10 19.24 2.62 4.45
N VAL A 11 18.28 1.85 3.91
CA VAL A 11 18.47 0.47 3.45
C VAL A 11 18.12 0.31 1.97
N SER A 12 18.64 -0.72 1.31
CA SER A 12 18.23 -1.06 -0.05
C SER A 12 16.83 -1.71 -0.08
N GLN A 13 16.12 -1.64 -1.22
CA GLN A 13 14.88 -2.41 -1.42
C GLN A 13 15.06 -3.91 -1.14
N ALA A 14 16.19 -4.49 -1.54
CA ALA A 14 16.49 -5.91 -1.34
C ALA A 14 16.67 -6.25 0.14
N GLU A 15 17.40 -5.40 0.87
CA GLU A 15 17.58 -5.55 2.31
C GLU A 15 16.25 -5.39 3.06
N PHE A 16 15.44 -4.39 2.69
CA PHE A 16 14.13 -4.22 3.29
C PHE A 16 13.22 -5.44 3.04
N ALA A 17 13.22 -5.97 1.82
CA ALA A 17 12.47 -7.17 1.47
C ALA A 17 12.88 -8.39 2.33
N GLN A 18 14.19 -8.56 2.56
CA GLN A 18 14.70 -9.60 3.45
C GLN A 18 14.23 -9.39 4.89
N ARG A 19 14.29 -8.15 5.43
CA ARG A 19 13.85 -7.83 6.79
C ARG A 19 12.36 -8.12 7.01
N ILE A 20 11.51 -7.87 6.01
CA ILE A 20 10.06 -8.12 6.09
C ILE A 20 9.66 -9.54 5.61
N GLY A 21 10.64 -10.36 5.20
CA GLY A 21 10.45 -11.75 4.80
C GLY A 21 9.66 -11.94 3.50
N VAL A 22 9.88 -11.09 2.49
CA VAL A 22 9.25 -11.19 1.16
C VAL A 22 10.29 -11.15 0.04
N LEU A 23 9.87 -11.44 -1.20
CA LEU A 23 10.74 -11.32 -2.35
C LEU A 23 11.03 -9.83 -2.66
N PRO A 24 12.25 -9.46 -3.10
CA PRO A 24 12.56 -8.09 -3.53
C PRO A 24 11.57 -7.54 -4.58
N ARG A 25 11.06 -8.42 -5.44
CA ARG A 25 10.02 -8.09 -6.41
C ARG A 25 8.74 -7.55 -5.76
N THR A 26 8.33 -8.09 -4.62
CA THR A 26 7.12 -7.65 -3.89
C THR A 26 7.27 -6.20 -3.43
N VAL A 27 8.41 -5.84 -2.84
CA VAL A 27 8.73 -4.45 -2.45
C VAL A 27 8.79 -3.55 -3.69
N SER A 28 9.40 -4.03 -4.76
CA SER A 28 9.53 -3.27 -6.01
C SER A 28 8.19 -3.00 -6.70
N GLU A 29 7.27 -3.97 -6.68
CA GLU A 29 5.91 -3.82 -7.19
C GLU A 29 5.09 -2.88 -6.31
N LEU A 30 5.25 -2.95 -4.99
CA LEU A 30 4.59 -2.06 -4.03
C LEU A 30 5.03 -0.60 -4.24
N LEU A 31 6.34 -0.34 -4.35
CA LEU A 31 6.89 1.01 -4.54
C LEU A 31 6.58 1.60 -5.93
N ARG A 32 6.29 0.75 -6.92
CA ARG A 32 5.86 1.18 -8.25
C ARG A 32 4.34 1.25 -8.39
N GLU A 33 3.60 1.08 -7.28
CA GLU A 33 2.13 1.09 -7.26
C GLU A 33 1.52 0.03 -8.21
N ARG A 34 2.26 -1.06 -8.48
CA ARG A 34 1.83 -2.17 -9.35
C ARG A 34 1.15 -3.30 -8.57
N SER A 35 1.18 -3.25 -7.25
CA SER A 35 0.47 -4.15 -6.36
C SER A 35 -0.22 -3.38 -5.24
N ARG A 36 -1.35 -3.91 -4.76
CA ARG A 36 -1.98 -3.41 -3.54
C ARG A 36 -1.21 -3.86 -2.31
N LEU A 37 -1.18 -3.00 -1.30
CA LEU A 37 -0.74 -3.34 0.04
C LEU A 37 -1.80 -4.24 0.71
N THR A 38 -1.45 -5.50 0.95
CA THR A 38 -2.31 -6.47 1.64
C THR A 38 -2.18 -6.35 3.16
N ALA A 39 -3.10 -6.96 3.92
CA ALA A 39 -3.00 -7.02 5.39
C ALA A 39 -1.73 -7.73 5.89
N ASP A 40 -1.30 -8.80 5.21
CA ASP A 40 -0.04 -9.48 5.52
C ASP A 40 1.18 -8.56 5.31
N LEU A 41 1.24 -7.84 4.17
CA LEU A 41 2.29 -6.85 3.92
C LEU A 41 2.25 -5.70 4.94
N ALA A 42 1.06 -5.21 5.29
CA ALA A 42 0.89 -4.20 6.33
C ALA A 42 1.49 -4.66 7.67
N GLN A 43 1.18 -5.89 8.09
CA GLN A 43 1.69 -6.47 9.34
C GLN A 43 3.20 -6.62 9.32
N ARG A 44 3.78 -7.06 8.20
CA ARG A 44 5.24 -7.23 8.07
C ARG A 44 5.98 -5.89 8.11
N ILE A 45 5.47 -4.88 7.40
CA ILE A 45 6.03 -3.53 7.41
C ILE A 45 5.91 -2.90 8.81
N ALA A 46 4.76 -3.07 9.47
CA ALA A 46 4.52 -2.59 10.82
C ALA A 46 5.54 -3.16 11.83
N LEU A 47 5.80 -4.47 11.79
CA LEU A 47 6.81 -5.10 12.63
C LEU A 47 8.23 -4.60 12.35
N ALA A 48 8.58 -4.35 11.09
CA ALA A 48 9.91 -3.88 10.72
C ALA A 48 10.16 -2.40 11.06
N LEU A 49 9.11 -1.60 11.23
CA LEU A 49 9.20 -0.15 11.44
C LEU A 49 8.72 0.30 12.82
N ASP A 50 8.35 -0.62 13.70
CA ASP A 50 7.76 -0.34 15.02
C ASP A 50 6.54 0.60 14.91
N MET A 51 5.63 0.24 13.99
CA MET A 51 4.39 0.96 13.70
C MET A 51 3.19 0.03 13.80
N THR A 52 1.98 0.58 13.64
CA THR A 52 0.76 -0.24 13.57
C THR A 52 0.35 -0.52 12.12
N PRO A 53 -0.15 -1.73 11.80
CA PRO A 53 -0.53 -2.10 10.43
C PRO A 53 -1.68 -1.27 9.88
N GLU A 54 -2.55 -0.73 10.74
CA GLU A 54 -3.72 0.05 10.35
C GLU A 54 -3.33 1.37 9.65
N ILE A 55 -2.15 1.92 9.93
CA ILE A 55 -1.65 3.11 9.23
C ILE A 55 -1.56 2.82 7.73
N TRP A 56 -0.95 1.69 7.37
CA TRP A 56 -0.76 1.27 5.99
C TRP A 56 -2.07 0.87 5.32
N LEU A 57 -2.94 0.17 6.04
CA LEU A 57 -4.26 -0.23 5.53
C LEU A 57 -5.16 0.98 5.27
N ARG A 58 -5.12 2.01 6.13
CA ARG A 58 -5.85 3.27 5.88
C ARG A 58 -5.36 3.97 4.62
N MET A 59 -4.04 3.97 4.36
CA MET A 59 -3.49 4.52 3.13
C MET A 59 -3.98 3.76 1.89
N GLN A 60 -3.94 2.42 1.92
CA GLN A 60 -4.45 1.59 0.82
C GLN A 60 -5.96 1.83 0.59
N GLN A 61 -6.74 1.92 1.66
CA GLN A 61 -8.17 2.19 1.57
C GLN A 61 -8.45 3.58 0.96
N ALA A 62 -7.65 4.59 1.31
CA ALA A 62 -7.80 5.93 0.73
C ALA A 62 -7.56 5.93 -0.79
N VAL A 63 -6.52 5.22 -1.26
CA VAL A 63 -6.25 5.03 -2.69
C VAL A 63 -7.39 4.28 -3.37
N ASP A 64 -7.85 3.16 -2.77
CA ASP A 64 -8.95 2.37 -3.33
C ASP A 64 -10.24 3.20 -3.46
N LEU A 65 -10.58 4.01 -2.46
CA LEU A 65 -11.74 4.89 -2.51
C LEU A 65 -11.58 6.02 -3.54
N TYR A 66 -10.38 6.57 -3.70
CA TYR A 66 -10.10 7.57 -4.72
C TYR A 66 -10.30 6.99 -6.13
N ASP A 67 -9.71 5.83 -6.41
CA ASP A 67 -9.85 5.13 -7.68
C ASP A 67 -11.30 4.77 -8.00
N LEU A 68 -12.04 4.27 -7.00
CA LEU A 68 -13.46 3.93 -7.16
C LEU A 68 -14.29 5.16 -7.49
N ARG A 69 -14.04 6.31 -6.84
CA ARG A 69 -14.74 7.57 -7.14
C ARG A 69 -14.49 8.03 -8.57
N LEU A 70 -13.26 7.88 -9.08
CA LEU A 70 -12.94 8.25 -10.46
C LEU A 70 -13.59 7.31 -11.47
N LYS A 71 -13.45 6.00 -11.27
CA LYS A 71 -13.96 4.97 -12.21
C LYS A 71 -15.48 4.94 -12.28
N ASN A 72 -16.15 5.09 -11.13
CA ASN A 72 -17.59 4.88 -11.01
C ASN A 72 -18.36 6.20 -10.82
N ALA A 73 -17.76 7.35 -11.14
CA ALA A 73 -18.33 8.67 -10.87
C ALA A 73 -19.77 8.83 -11.39
N GLN A 74 -20.06 8.34 -12.59
CA GLN A 74 -21.40 8.45 -13.20
C GLN A 74 -22.41 7.52 -12.54
N GLU A 75 -21.99 6.31 -12.17
CA GLU A 75 -22.82 5.32 -11.50
C GLU A 75 -23.20 5.81 -10.10
N TYR A 76 -22.22 6.29 -9.33
CA TYR A 76 -22.43 6.78 -7.97
C TYR A 76 -23.35 8.00 -7.88
N ARG A 77 -23.38 8.86 -8.91
CA ARG A 77 -24.33 9.99 -8.99
C ARG A 77 -25.79 9.56 -9.10
N ARG A 78 -26.07 8.34 -9.57
CA ARG A 78 -27.42 7.81 -9.74
C ARG A 78 -27.93 7.08 -8.49
N ILE A 79 -27.08 6.90 -7.47
CA ILE A 79 -27.45 6.26 -6.22
C ILE A 79 -28.27 7.25 -5.39
N ASN A 80 -29.53 6.89 -5.13
CA ASN A 80 -30.43 7.69 -4.30
C ASN A 80 -30.13 7.44 -2.82
N LYS A 81 -30.15 8.51 -2.01
CA LYS A 81 -30.03 8.40 -0.56
C LYS A 81 -31.29 7.77 0.02
N ILE A 82 -31.11 6.85 0.95
CA ILE A 82 -32.20 6.37 1.79
C ILE A 82 -32.40 7.43 2.88
N ALA A 83 -33.62 7.97 2.99
CA ALA A 83 -33.99 8.84 4.10
C ALA A 83 -34.21 7.99 5.36
N ALA A 84 -33.67 8.45 6.49
CA ALA A 84 -33.92 7.88 7.82
C ALA A 84 -35.09 8.59 8.49
#